data_AF-A0A4R1KXS2-F1
#
_entry.id   AF-A0A4R1KXS2-F1
#
_cell.length_a   1.000
_cell.length_b   1.000
_cell.length_c   1.000
_cell.angle_alpha   90.00
_cell.angle_beta   90.00
_cell.angle_gamma   90.00
#
_symmetry.space_group_name_H-M   'P 1'
#
loop_
_entity.id
_entity.type
_entity.pdbx_description
1 polymer ?
#
loop_
_entity_poly.entity_id
_entity_poly.type
_entity_poly.pdbx_seq_one_letter_code
_entity_poly.pdbx_strand_id
1 'polypeptide(L)'
;MSGVAAQDIEADGTTMLSALIWFLVYAVLSLMAYATFMFTVTALLKTGVLPDVVIPPALILALSFSIPMLTGLLLTRMWPSHAATFTWIAGLIWFMIVGLWILDMPTAPGACFHCGASEKLWFTFFSLTQDSGMIQGQGRFIGTWPAAAMIGYSVGAKIAMRKQGASATSDAA
;
A
#
# COMPACT_ATOMS: atom_id res chain seq x y z
N MET A 1 46.40 -6.44 15.88
CA MET A 1 45.04 -5.83 15.90
C MET A 1 44.87 -5.03 14.62
N SER A 2 44.38 -5.63 13.53
CA SER A 2 44.04 -4.91 12.27
C SER A 2 43.57 -5.92 11.21
N GLY A 3 42.44 -6.58 11.46
CA GLY A 3 41.83 -7.53 10.51
C GLY A 3 40.31 -7.63 10.60
N VAL A 4 39.67 -6.76 11.37
CA VAL A 4 38.22 -6.82 11.69
C VAL A 4 37.38 -5.90 10.78
N ALA A 5 37.99 -5.08 9.91
CA ALA A 5 37.24 -4.01 9.25
C ALA A 5 36.63 -4.34 7.87
N ALA A 6 37.10 -5.37 7.14
CA ALA A 6 36.65 -5.59 5.76
C ALA A 6 35.56 -6.66 5.64
N GLN A 7 35.72 -7.81 6.30
CA GLN A 7 34.73 -8.90 6.24
C GLN A 7 33.43 -8.55 6.97
N ASP A 8 33.50 -7.79 8.07
CA ASP A 8 32.31 -7.39 8.81
C ASP A 8 31.48 -6.35 8.03
N ILE A 9 32.11 -5.46 7.26
CA ILE A 9 31.39 -4.49 6.41
C ILE A 9 30.74 -5.19 5.20
N GLU A 10 31.39 -6.18 4.61
CA GLU A 10 30.84 -6.94 3.46
C GLU A 10 29.70 -7.89 3.90
N ALA A 11 29.81 -8.50 5.08
CA ALA A 11 28.75 -9.28 5.69
C ALA A 11 27.55 -8.41 6.14
N ASP A 12 27.80 -7.21 6.68
CA ASP A 12 26.75 -6.26 7.05
C ASP A 12 26.02 -5.72 5.79
N GLY A 13 26.76 -5.39 4.73
CA GLY A 13 26.18 -4.94 3.46
C GLY A 13 25.28 -5.98 2.78
N THR A 14 25.68 -7.25 2.78
CA THR A 14 24.89 -8.34 2.17
C THR A 14 23.62 -8.66 2.96
N THR A 15 23.66 -8.60 4.29
CA THR A 15 22.47 -8.79 5.13
C THR A 15 21.48 -7.63 5.01
N MET A 16 21.96 -6.38 4.94
CA MET A 16 21.12 -5.20 4.68
C MET A 16 20.48 -5.24 3.28
N LEU A 17 21.24 -5.61 2.25
CA LEU A 17 20.71 -5.76 0.89
C LEU A 17 19.61 -6.83 0.84
N SER A 18 19.82 -7.97 1.50
CA SER A 18 18.82 -9.03 1.62
C SER A 18 17.54 -8.54 2.30
N ALA A 19 17.66 -7.80 3.41
CA ALA A 19 16.52 -7.23 4.11
C ALA A 19 15.73 -6.22 3.25
N LEU A 20 16.43 -5.39 2.49
CA LEU A 20 15.86 -4.45 1.53
C LEU A 20 15.11 -5.16 0.39
N ILE A 21 15.70 -6.22 -0.16
CA ILE A 21 15.06 -7.03 -1.20
C ILE A 21 13.77 -7.65 -0.67
N TRP A 22 13.81 -8.25 0.53
CA TRP A 22 12.61 -8.82 1.15
C TRP A 22 11.54 -7.76 1.42
N PHE A 23 11.93 -6.59 1.92
CA PHE A 23 11.03 -5.45 2.10
C PHE A 23 10.34 -5.07 0.78
N LEU A 24 11.11 -4.95 -0.30
CA LEU A 24 10.60 -4.59 -1.62
C LEU A 24 9.68 -5.68 -2.18
N VAL A 25 10.02 -6.95 -1.99
CA VAL A 25 9.17 -8.09 -2.35
C VAL A 25 7.82 -8.01 -1.64
N TYR A 26 7.79 -7.72 -0.33
CA TYR A 26 6.51 -7.57 0.39
C TYR A 26 5.71 -6.34 -0.06
N ALA A 27 6.38 -5.24 -0.40
CA ALA A 27 5.73 -4.06 -0.96
C ALA A 27 5.09 -4.35 -2.33
N VAL A 28 5.83 -5.01 -3.23
CA VAL A 28 5.32 -5.46 -4.54
C VAL A 28 4.18 -6.45 -4.37
N LEU A 29 4.30 -7.38 -3.43
CA LEU A 29 3.26 -8.37 -3.19
C LEU A 29 1.97 -7.70 -2.67
N SER A 30 2.08 -6.72 -1.77
CA SER A 30 0.93 -5.91 -1.34
C SER A 30 0.27 -5.19 -2.52
N LEU A 31 1.06 -4.63 -3.44
CA LEU A 31 0.54 -4.00 -4.66
C LEU A 31 -0.12 -5.00 -5.59
N MET A 32 0.45 -6.20 -5.75
CA MET A 32 -0.12 -7.28 -6.55
C MET A 32 -1.46 -7.77 -5.99
N ALA A 33 -1.57 -7.87 -4.67
CA ALA A 33 -2.83 -8.21 -4.01
C ALA A 33 -3.92 -7.15 -4.29
N TYR A 34 -3.56 -5.87 -4.16
CA TYR A 34 -4.43 -4.76 -4.53
C TYR A 34 -4.80 -4.75 -6.03
N ALA A 35 -3.82 -4.91 -6.91
CA ALA A 35 -4.01 -4.90 -8.36
C ALA A 35 -4.91 -6.07 -8.80
N THR A 36 -4.72 -7.25 -8.22
CA THR A 36 -5.56 -8.42 -8.48
C THR A 36 -7.00 -8.16 -8.03
N PHE A 37 -7.21 -7.56 -6.86
CA PHE A 37 -8.53 -7.14 -6.40
C PHE A 37 -9.18 -6.13 -7.34
N MET A 38 -8.45 -5.10 -7.76
CA MET A 38 -8.99 -4.10 -8.69
C MET A 38 -9.31 -4.69 -10.05
N PHE A 39 -8.48 -5.61 -10.53
CA PHE A 39 -8.70 -6.31 -11.77
C PHE A 39 -9.97 -7.18 -11.71
N THR A 40 -10.19 -7.91 -10.61
CA THR A 40 -11.39 -8.74 -10.45
C THR A 40 -12.66 -7.89 -10.36
N VAL A 41 -12.65 -6.80 -9.60
CA VAL A 41 -13.79 -5.86 -9.53
C VAL A 41 -14.11 -5.28 -10.91
N THR A 42 -13.10 -4.81 -11.63
CA THR A 42 -13.28 -4.22 -12.97
C THR A 42 -13.77 -5.24 -13.99
N ALA A 43 -13.24 -6.47 -13.95
CA ALA A 43 -13.66 -7.56 -14.82
C ALA A 43 -15.12 -7.96 -14.55
N LEU A 44 -15.55 -8.03 -13.30
CA LEU A 44 -16.93 -8.35 -12.92
C LEU A 44 -17.93 -7.29 -13.38
N LEU A 45 -17.56 -6.00 -13.24
CA LEU A 45 -18.36 -4.89 -13.76
C LEU A 45 -18.50 -4.95 -15.29
N LYS A 46 -17.39 -5.22 -16.00
CA LYS A 46 -17.38 -5.27 -17.48
C LYS A 46 -18.08 -6.50 -18.06
N THR A 47 -18.04 -7.63 -17.37
CA THR A 47 -18.69 -8.89 -17.81
C THR A 47 -20.19 -8.89 -17.61
N GLY A 48 -20.78 -7.82 -17.07
CA GLY A 48 -22.22 -7.66 -16.95
C GLY A 48 -22.86 -8.57 -15.90
N VAL A 49 -22.06 -9.13 -14.98
CA VAL A 49 -22.57 -9.92 -13.83
C VAL A 49 -23.26 -8.99 -12.82
N LEU A 50 -22.82 -7.73 -12.74
CA LEU A 50 -23.39 -6.67 -11.91
C LEU A 50 -23.62 -5.41 -12.77
N PRO A 51 -24.58 -5.42 -13.71
CA PRO A 51 -24.89 -4.23 -14.47
C PRO A 51 -25.50 -3.18 -13.52
N ASP A 52 -25.03 -1.94 -13.62
CA ASP A 52 -25.53 -0.74 -12.92
C ASP A 52 -25.29 -0.62 -11.41
N VAL A 53 -24.46 -1.47 -10.80
CA VAL A 53 -24.08 -1.27 -9.39
C VAL A 53 -22.99 -0.21 -9.27
N VAL A 54 -23.39 1.00 -8.85
CA VAL A 54 -22.46 2.05 -8.46
C VAL A 54 -21.85 1.70 -7.09
N ILE A 55 -20.59 1.29 -7.09
CA ILE A 55 -19.88 0.94 -5.85
C ILE A 55 -19.43 2.23 -5.14
N PRO A 56 -19.85 2.47 -3.89
CA PRO A 56 -19.42 3.65 -3.14
C PRO A 56 -17.88 3.70 -3.00
N PRO A 57 -17.21 4.85 -3.21
CA PRO A 57 -15.76 4.97 -3.08
C PRO A 57 -15.23 4.55 -1.69
N ALA A 58 -16.02 4.77 -0.65
CA ALA A 58 -15.69 4.35 0.71
C ALA A 58 -15.62 2.82 0.85
N LEU A 59 -16.48 2.08 0.15
CA LEU A 59 -16.46 0.62 0.15
C LEU A 59 -15.21 0.09 -0.55
N ILE A 60 -14.84 0.71 -1.67
CA ILE A 60 -13.61 0.37 -2.40
C ILE A 60 -12.38 0.64 -1.54
N LEU A 61 -12.33 1.76 -0.82
CA LEU A 61 -11.25 2.06 0.12
C LEU A 61 -11.18 1.02 1.24
N ALA A 62 -12.32 0.66 1.84
CA ALA A 62 -12.39 -0.34 2.90
C ALA A 62 -11.92 -1.72 2.42
N LEU A 63 -12.32 -2.12 1.20
CA LEU A 63 -11.87 -3.37 0.58
C LEU A 63 -10.38 -3.32 0.21
N SER A 64 -9.91 -2.19 -0.31
CA SER A 64 -8.50 -1.96 -0.65
C SER A 64 -7.60 -2.02 0.58
N PHE A 65 -8.12 -1.72 1.77
CA PHE A 65 -7.42 -1.93 3.03
C PHE A 65 -7.55 -3.39 3.51
N SER A 66 -8.76 -3.94 3.48
CA SER A 66 -9.09 -5.23 4.10
C SER A 66 -8.50 -6.43 3.37
N ILE A 67 -8.48 -6.42 2.03
CA ILE A 67 -7.95 -7.55 1.25
C ILE A 67 -6.43 -7.67 1.44
N PRO A 68 -5.62 -6.62 1.23
CA PRO A 68 -4.19 -6.66 1.52
C PRO A 68 -3.89 -6.96 2.98
N MET A 69 -4.73 -6.51 3.92
CA MET A 69 -4.62 -6.88 5.34
C MET A 69 -4.77 -8.39 5.56
N LEU A 70 -5.78 -9.03 4.94
CA LEU A 70 -5.94 -10.49 5.00
C LEU A 70 -4.75 -11.19 4.34
N THR A 71 -4.30 -10.70 3.19
CA THR A 71 -3.13 -11.23 2.47
C THR A 71 -1.87 -11.15 3.34
N GLY A 72 -1.61 -10.02 3.98
CA GLY A 72 -0.48 -9.83 4.90
C GLY A 72 -0.59 -10.75 6.12
N LEU A 73 -1.78 -10.92 6.69
CA LEU A 73 -2.00 -11.83 7.81
C LEU A 73 -1.73 -13.29 7.42
N LEU A 74 -2.17 -13.73 6.24
CA LEU A 74 -1.98 -15.10 5.75
C LEU A 74 -0.51 -15.35 5.38
N LEU A 75 0.13 -14.44 4.67
CA LEU A 75 1.53 -14.60 4.24
C LEU A 75 2.50 -14.55 5.39
N THR A 76 2.32 -13.63 6.34
CA THR A 76 3.17 -13.57 7.53
C THR A 76 2.97 -14.78 8.45
N ARG A 77 1.84 -15.49 8.33
CA ARG A 77 1.68 -16.79 8.99
C ARG A 77 2.53 -17.90 8.36
N MET A 78 2.69 -17.88 7.04
CA MET A 78 3.50 -18.89 6.32
C MET A 78 5.00 -18.57 6.38
N TRP A 79 5.36 -17.29 6.20
CA TRP A 79 6.72 -16.79 6.20
C TRP A 79 6.83 -15.60 7.16
N PRO A 80 7.12 -15.85 8.44
CA PRO A 80 7.29 -14.78 9.41
C PRO A 80 8.57 -14.00 9.09
N SER A 81 8.42 -12.70 8.84
CA SER A 81 9.55 -11.81 8.63
C SER A 81 9.26 -10.43 9.19
N HIS A 82 10.21 -9.85 9.93
CA HIS A 82 10.04 -8.50 10.47
C HIS A 82 9.90 -7.44 9.38
N ALA A 83 10.53 -7.65 8.22
CA ALA A 83 10.46 -6.77 7.06
C ALA A 83 9.01 -6.50 6.59
N ALA A 84 8.12 -7.48 6.70
CA ALA A 84 6.71 -7.34 6.27
C ALA A 84 5.96 -6.27 7.07
N THR A 85 6.32 -6.01 8.33
CA THR A 85 5.66 -4.96 9.15
C THR A 85 6.00 -3.54 8.72
N PHE A 86 7.10 -3.33 7.99
CA PHE A 86 7.53 -1.98 7.59
C PHE A 86 6.91 -1.51 6.27
N THR A 87 6.15 -2.37 5.59
CA THR A 87 5.52 -2.08 4.29
C THR A 87 4.65 -0.82 4.27
N TRP A 88 4.14 -0.34 5.42
CA TRP A 88 3.45 0.95 5.50
C TRP A 88 4.33 2.13 5.08
N ILE A 89 5.65 2.05 5.30
CA ILE A 89 6.61 3.09 4.89
C ILE A 89 6.61 3.22 3.36
N ALA A 90 6.61 2.09 2.65
CA ALA A 90 6.50 2.08 1.19
C ALA A 90 5.18 2.74 0.74
N GLY A 91 4.09 2.54 1.49
CA GLY A 91 2.80 3.16 1.22
C GLY A 91 2.84 4.69 1.36
N LEU A 92 3.51 5.20 2.39
CA LEU A 92 3.71 6.64 2.58
C LEU A 92 4.63 7.25 1.51
N ILE A 93 5.72 6.56 1.17
CA ILE A 93 6.63 6.99 0.10
C ILE A 93 5.86 7.05 -1.22
N TRP A 94 5.09 6.02 -1.55
CA TRP A 94 4.24 5.99 -2.73
C TRP A 94 3.26 7.17 -2.75
N PHE A 95 2.55 7.40 -1.64
CA PHE A 95 1.61 8.51 -1.52
C PHE A 95 2.30 9.87 -1.72
N MET A 96 3.50 10.05 -1.17
CA MET A 96 4.29 11.27 -1.34
C MET A 96 4.73 11.48 -2.80
N ILE A 97 5.21 10.42 -3.47
CA ILE A 97 5.61 10.48 -4.88
C ILE A 97 4.42 10.89 -5.75
N VAL A 98 3.27 10.21 -5.58
CA VAL A 98 2.06 10.50 -6.35
C VAL A 98 1.50 11.88 -6.01
N GLY A 99 1.61 12.31 -4.75
CA GLY A 99 1.22 13.66 -4.33
C GLY A 99 2.07 14.76 -4.97
N LEU A 100 3.39 14.59 -5.01
CA LEU A 100 4.31 15.50 -5.69
C LEU A 100 4.01 15.56 -7.20
N TRP A 101 3.77 14.41 -7.83
CA TRP A 101 3.40 14.34 -9.24
C TRP A 101 2.11 15.10 -9.55
N ILE A 102 1.11 14.99 -8.67
CA ILE A 102 -0.15 15.72 -8.79
C ILE A 102 0.04 17.23 -8.56
N LEU A 103 0.91 17.63 -7.65
CA LEU A 103 1.22 19.05 -7.46
C LEU A 103 1.85 19.65 -8.72
N ASP A 104 2.73 18.91 -9.38
CA ASP A 104 3.45 19.35 -10.58
C ASP A 104 2.59 19.39 -11.86
N MET A 105 1.45 18.70 -11.90
CA MET A 105 0.57 18.74 -13.07
C MET A 105 -0.04 20.15 -13.31
N PRO A 106 -0.04 20.64 -14.57
CA PRO A 106 -0.69 21.89 -14.93
C PRO A 106 -2.21 21.76 -14.72
N THR A 107 -2.81 22.75 -14.05
CA THR A 107 -4.27 22.84 -13.92
C THR A 107 -4.86 23.25 -15.27
N ALA A 108 -5.83 22.48 -15.80
CA ALA A 108 -6.52 22.76 -17.06
C ALA A 108 -7.95 23.30 -16.81
N PRO A 109 -8.54 24.11 -17.71
CA PRO A 109 -9.90 24.61 -17.53
C PRO A 109 -10.87 23.44 -17.43
N GLY A 110 -11.42 23.18 -16.24
CA GLY A 110 -12.23 21.99 -15.92
C GLY A 110 -11.65 21.10 -14.81
N ALA A 111 -10.42 21.34 -14.37
CA ALA A 111 -9.82 20.75 -13.18
C ALA A 111 -9.38 21.87 -12.22
N CYS A 112 -9.82 21.81 -10.95
CA CYS A 112 -9.54 22.75 -9.84
C CYS A 112 -8.75 24.04 -10.19
N PHE A 113 -9.31 24.89 -11.06
CA PHE A 113 -8.65 26.09 -11.59
C PHE A 113 -8.80 27.18 -10.51
N HIS A 114 -7.70 27.60 -9.88
CA HIS A 114 -7.60 28.45 -8.67
C HIS A 114 -7.66 27.76 -7.30
N CYS A 115 -7.61 26.44 -7.22
CA CYS A 115 -7.46 25.76 -5.93
C CYS A 115 -6.04 25.90 -5.38
N GLY A 116 -5.91 26.04 -4.06
CA GLY A 116 -4.61 25.96 -3.38
C GLY A 116 -3.99 24.55 -3.47
N ALA A 117 -2.68 24.45 -3.17
CA ALA A 117 -1.96 23.17 -3.21
C ALA A 117 -2.59 22.11 -2.28
N SER A 118 -3.03 22.51 -1.09
CA SER A 118 -3.70 21.64 -0.11
C SER A 118 -5.07 21.17 -0.59
N GLU A 119 -5.87 22.08 -1.16
CA GLU A 119 -7.21 21.77 -1.72
C GLU A 119 -7.11 20.83 -2.91
N LYS A 120 -6.10 21.04 -3.77
CA LYS A 120 -5.78 20.15 -4.90
C LYS A 120 -5.52 18.72 -4.43
N LEU A 121 -4.71 18.54 -3.38
CA LEU A 121 -4.44 17.22 -2.80
C LEU A 121 -5.68 16.63 -2.12
N TRP A 122 -6.43 17.44 -1.38
CA TRP A 122 -7.63 17.00 -0.67
C TRP A 122 -8.69 16.46 -1.63
N PHE A 123 -9.04 17.22 -2.68
CA PHE A 123 -10.03 16.81 -3.67
C PHE A 123 -9.57 15.65 -4.54
N THR A 124 -8.26 15.48 -4.72
CA THR A 124 -7.71 14.39 -5.55
C THR A 124 -7.61 13.06 -4.79
N PHE A 125 -7.32 13.09 -3.48
CA PHE A 125 -7.01 11.89 -2.71
C PHE A 125 -8.02 11.53 -1.63
N PHE A 126 -8.60 12.51 -0.94
CA PHE A 126 -9.35 12.27 0.31
C PHE A 126 -10.84 12.55 0.18
N SER A 127 -11.23 13.45 -0.72
CA SER A 127 -12.63 13.75 -0.97
C SER A 127 -13.35 12.51 -1.50
N LEU A 128 -14.46 12.14 -0.85
CA LEU A 128 -15.29 11.01 -1.24
C LEU A 128 -16.42 11.41 -2.19
N THR A 129 -16.80 12.69 -2.20
CA THR A 129 -18.00 13.23 -2.84
C THR A 129 -17.73 14.14 -4.03
N GLN A 130 -16.55 14.79 -4.07
CA GLN A 130 -16.16 15.72 -5.13
C GLN A 130 -14.78 15.34 -5.70
N ASP A 131 -14.67 15.28 -7.01
CA ASP A 131 -13.40 15.06 -7.71
C ASP A 131 -12.77 16.37 -8.17
N SER A 132 -11.44 16.44 -8.11
CA SER A 132 -10.69 17.60 -8.62
C SER A 132 -10.70 17.71 -10.15
N GLY A 133 -11.21 16.71 -10.86
CA GLY A 133 -11.16 16.59 -12.32
C GLY A 133 -9.77 16.19 -12.85
N MET A 134 -8.74 16.15 -11.98
CA MET A 134 -7.41 15.71 -12.36
C MET A 134 -7.33 14.19 -12.51
N ILE A 135 -6.53 13.74 -13.48
CA ILE A 135 -6.39 12.31 -13.82
C ILE A 135 -7.77 11.67 -14.04
N GLN A 136 -8.69 12.37 -14.70
CA GLN A 136 -10.06 11.90 -14.96
C GLN A 136 -10.85 11.49 -13.69
N GLY A 137 -10.53 12.08 -12.52
CA GLY A 137 -11.13 11.71 -11.23
C GLY A 137 -10.55 10.43 -10.61
N GLN A 138 -9.51 9.84 -11.19
CA GLN A 138 -8.89 8.59 -10.75
C GLN A 138 -7.75 8.79 -9.74
N GLY A 139 -7.59 10.00 -9.19
CA GLY A 139 -6.52 10.30 -8.23
C GLY A 139 -6.52 9.38 -7.00
N ARG A 140 -7.71 9.01 -6.52
CA ARG A 140 -7.90 8.09 -5.38
C ARG A 140 -7.42 6.68 -5.71
N PHE A 141 -7.65 6.22 -6.95
CA PHE A 141 -7.26 4.89 -7.43
C PHE A 141 -5.74 4.72 -7.54
N ILE A 142 -5.01 5.79 -7.89
CA ILE A 142 -3.55 5.74 -8.07
C ILE A 142 -2.81 6.11 -6.77
N GLY A 143 -3.32 7.04 -5.97
CA GLY A 143 -2.65 7.50 -4.75
C GLY A 143 -3.14 6.80 -3.50
N THR A 144 -4.36 7.14 -3.08
CA THR A 144 -4.90 6.79 -1.76
C THR A 144 -5.11 5.29 -1.59
N TRP A 145 -5.66 4.61 -2.59
CA TRP A 145 -6.03 3.20 -2.47
C TRP A 145 -4.81 2.26 -2.41
N PRO A 146 -3.75 2.41 -3.24
CA PRO A 146 -2.54 1.62 -3.11
C PRO A 146 -1.78 1.91 -1.80
N ALA A 147 -1.78 3.17 -1.34
CA ALA A 147 -1.18 3.52 -0.05
C ALA A 147 -1.93 2.85 1.11
N ALA A 148 -3.27 2.90 1.08
CA ALA A 148 -4.12 2.21 2.06
C ALA A 148 -3.91 0.68 2.03
N ALA A 149 -3.72 0.09 0.84
CA ALA A 149 -3.41 -1.33 0.68
C ALA A 149 -2.10 -1.71 1.38
N MET A 150 -1.02 -0.97 1.17
CA MET A 150 0.26 -1.24 1.83
C MET A 150 0.18 -1.09 3.35
N ILE A 151 -0.56 -0.09 3.84
CA ILE A 151 -0.82 0.06 5.28
C ILE A 151 -1.63 -1.14 5.79
N GLY A 152 -2.69 -1.54 5.10
CA GLY A 152 -3.49 -2.72 5.44
C GLY A 152 -2.65 -3.99 5.55
N TYR A 153 -1.79 -4.25 4.55
CA TYR A 153 -0.86 -5.36 4.55
C TYR A 153 0.04 -5.37 5.80
N SER A 154 0.63 -4.21 6.13
CA SER A 154 1.49 -4.06 7.32
C SER A 154 0.75 -4.37 8.63
N VAL A 155 -0.53 -3.96 8.73
CA VAL A 155 -1.38 -4.21 9.90
C VAL A 155 -1.67 -5.70 10.01
N GLY A 156 -2.01 -6.36 8.90
CA GLY A 156 -2.22 -7.81 8.85
C GLY A 156 -0.99 -8.60 9.28
N ALA A 157 0.18 -8.22 8.76
CA ALA A 157 1.46 -8.82 9.13
C ALA A 157 1.76 -8.65 10.63
N LYS A 158 1.55 -7.45 11.18
CA LYS A 158 1.77 -7.16 12.60
C LYS A 158 0.86 -7.99 13.52
N ILE A 159 -0.39 -8.19 13.14
CA ILE A 159 -1.33 -9.04 13.90
C ILE A 159 -0.87 -10.50 13.89
N ALA A 160 -0.41 -11.00 12.75
CA ALA A 160 0.07 -12.38 12.62
C ALA A 160 1.30 -12.65 13.52
N MET A 161 2.28 -11.76 13.53
CA MET A 161 3.49 -11.92 14.35
C MET A 161 3.21 -11.89 15.85
N ARG A 162 2.29 -11.02 16.31
CA ARG A 162 1.90 -10.95 17.73
C ARG A 162 1.32 -12.27 18.24
N LYS A 163 0.53 -12.98 17.42
CA LYS A 163 -0.06 -14.27 17.79
C LYS A 163 1.00 -15.36 17.90
N GLN A 164 1.98 -15.40 16.99
CA GLN A 164 3.05 -16.38 17.02
C GLN A 164 3.96 -16.23 18.25
N GLY A 165 4.28 -14.98 18.63
CA GLY A 165 5.05 -14.71 19.85
C GLY A 165 4.33 -15.13 21.13
N ALA A 166 2.99 -15.01 21.16
CA ALA A 166 2.18 -15.45 22.29
C ALA A 166 2.06 -16.99 22.41
N SER A 167 1.99 -17.70 21.28
CA SER A 167 1.98 -19.18 21.30
C SER A 167 3.35 -19.76 21.68
N ALA A 168 4.46 -19.16 21.22
CA ALA A 168 5.81 -19.61 21.58
C ALA A 168 6.13 -19.45 23.08
N THR A 169 5.49 -18.50 23.77
CA THR A 169 5.64 -18.33 25.22
C THR A 169 4.74 -19.27 26.03
N SER A 170 3.62 -19.72 25.45
CA SER A 170 2.72 -20.69 26.09
C SER A 170 3.28 -22.11 26.08
N ASP A 171 4.10 -22.48 25.09
CA ASP A 171 4.74 -23.80 25.00
C ASP A 171 6.03 -23.88 25.85
N ALA A 172 6.51 -22.75 26.36
CA ALA A 172 7.71 -22.64 27.19
C ALA A 172 7.41 -22.54 28.71
N ALA A 173 6.13 -22.60 29.10
CA ALA A 173 5.65 -22.54 30.48
C ALA A 173 4.99 -23.87 30.88
#